data_AF-D8FKX4-F1
#
_entry.id   AF-D8FKX4-F1
#
_cell.length_a   1.000
_cell.length_b   1.000
_cell.length_c   1.000
_cell.angle_alpha   90.00
_cell.angle_beta   90.00
_cell.angle_gamma   90.00
#
_symmetry.space_group_name_H-M   'P 1'
#
loop_
_entity.id
_entity.type
_entity.pdbx_description
1 polymer ?
#
loop_
_entity_poly.entity_id
_entity_poly.type
_entity_poly.pdbx_seq_one_letter_code
_entity_poly.pdbx_strand_id
1 'polypeptide(L)' 'MIFCIFGAIASFLQKEVTIGIEALILGFLVSPYGIPMVGATVIAFLQGINEAIKSI' A
#
# COMPACT_ATOMS: atom_id res chain seq x y z
N MET A 1 -3.06 12.52 3.50
CA MET A 1 -3.31 12.12 2.09
C MET A 1 -3.11 13.28 1.11
N ILE A 2 -3.83 14.40 1.24
CA ILE A 2 -3.72 15.51 0.27
C ILE A 2 -2.30 16.09 0.16
N PHE A 3 -1.58 16.22 1.27
CA PHE A 3 -0.16 16.63 1.28
C PHE A 3 0.77 15.61 0.59
N CYS A 4 0.52 14.31 0.73
CA CYS A 4 1.29 13.26 0.07
C CYS A 4 1.08 13.28 -1.45
N ILE A 5 -0.14 13.59 -1.90
CA ILE A 5 -0.47 13.75 -3.33
C ILE A 5 0.23 14.98 -3.89
N PHE A 6 0.17 16.13 -3.21
CA PHE A 6 0.90 17.32 -3.63
C PHE A 6 2.41 17.11 -3.64
N GLY A 7 2.95 16.42 -2.63
CA GLY A 7 4.36 16.01 -2.58
C GLY A 7 4.73 15.14 -3.78
N ALA A 8 3.92 14.12 -4.09
CA ALA A 8 4.16 13.25 -5.23
C ALA A 8 4.13 13.99 -6.57
N ILE A 9 3.16 14.88 -6.78
CA ILE A 9 3.07 15.71 -7.99
C ILE A 9 4.31 16.60 -8.10
N ALA A 10 4.73 17.27 -7.02
CA ALA A 10 5.91 18.11 -7.01
C ALA A 10 7.20 17.31 -7.30
N SER A 11 7.32 16.10 -6.75
CA SER A 11 8.44 15.20 -7.00
C SER A 11 8.49 14.73 -8.47
N PHE A 12 7.35 14.39 -9.06
CA PHE A 12 7.28 14.02 -10.48
C PHE A 12 7.63 15.17 -11.43
N LEU A 13 7.19 16.39 -11.12
CA LEU A 13 7.59 17.58 -11.89
C LEU A 13 9.09 17.87 -11.80
N GLN A 14 9.71 17.55 -10.66
CA GLN A 14 11.16 17.67 -10.45
C GLN A 14 11.97 16.48 -10.99
N LYS A 15 11.32 15.49 -11.64
CA LYS A 15 11.93 14.23 -12.10
C LYS A 15 12.49 13.35 -10.97
N GLU A 16 12.14 13.65 -9.72
CA GLU A 16 12.46 12.87 -8.53
C GLU A 16 11.41 11.77 -8.32
N VAL A 17 11.37 10.81 -9.25
CA VAL A 17 10.32 9.79 -9.32
C VAL A 17 10.29 8.91 -8.07
N THR A 18 11.46 8.57 -7.51
CA THR A 18 11.58 7.76 -6.30
C THR A 18 10.84 8.40 -5.11
N ILE A 19 11.08 9.68 -4.86
CA ILE A 19 10.44 10.43 -3.76
C ILE A 19 8.92 10.50 -3.98
N GLY A 20 8.48 10.65 -5.22
CA GLY A 20 7.05 10.68 -5.54
C GLY A 20 6.35 9.35 -5.25
N ILE A 21 7.00 8.23 -5.58
CA ILE A 21 6.48 6.89 -5.28
C ILE A 21 6.44 6.64 -3.76
N GLU A 22 7.51 6.99 -3.04
CA GLU A 22 7.55 6.86 -1.59
C GLU A 22 6.44 7.66 -0.91
N ALA A 23 6.21 8.90 -1.36
CA ALA A 23 5.14 9.74 -0.85
C ALA A 23 3.74 9.12 -1.09
N LEU A 24 3.52 8.47 -2.24
CA LEU A 24 2.27 7.77 -2.53
C LEU A 24 2.09 6.53 -1.66
N ILE A 25 3.13 5.72 -1.48
CA ILE A 25 3.08 4.52 -0.63
C ILE A 25 2.81 4.92 0.82
N LEU A 26 3.54 5.90 1.35
CA LEU A 26 3.31 6.42 2.71
C LEU A 26 1.91 7.04 2.83
N GLY A 27 1.47 7.80 1.83
CA GLY A 27 0.13 8.37 1.80
C GLY A 27 -0.98 7.32 1.80
N PHE A 28 -0.77 6.21 1.10
CA PHE A 28 -1.67 5.05 1.10
C PHE A 28 -1.67 4.36 2.46
N LEU A 29 -0.50 4.02 3.01
CA LEU A 29 -0.39 3.31 4.30
C LEU A 29 -0.95 4.12 5.48
N VAL A 30 -0.72 5.43 5.51
CA VAL A 30 -1.26 6.32 6.56
C VAL A 30 -2.75 6.61 6.37
N SER A 31 -3.32 6.31 5.20
CA SER A 31 -4.76 6.43 5.01
C SER A 31 -5.52 5.41 5.87
N PRO A 32 -6.80 5.68 6.23
CA PRO A 32 -7.63 4.70 6.92
C PRO A 32 -7.83 3.38 6.16
N TYR A 33 -7.41 3.30 4.89
CA TYR A 33 -7.61 2.13 4.03
C TYR A 33 -6.34 1.30 3.80
N GLY A 34 -5.14 1.90 3.85
CA GLY A 34 -3.92 1.23 3.42
C GLY A 34 -3.56 0.02 4.28
N ILE A 35 -3.35 0.25 5.58
CA ILE A 35 -3.03 -0.83 6.53
C ILE A 35 -4.15 -1.88 6.58
N PRO A 36 -5.45 -1.50 6.66
CA PRO A 36 -6.53 -2.49 6.62
C PRO A 36 -6.56 -3.35 5.36
N MET A 37 -6.29 -2.79 4.18
CA MET A 37 -6.27 -3.55 2.92
C MET A 37 -5.09 -4.53 2.86
N VAL A 38 -3.91 -4.13 3.35
CA VAL A 38 -2.76 -5.02 3.51
C VAL A 38 -3.11 -6.16 4.48
N GLY A 39 -3.71 -5.84 5.62
CA GLY A 39 -4.16 -6.82 6.61
C GLY A 39 -5.16 -7.82 6.02
N ALA A 40 -6.19 -7.34 5.30
CA ALA A 40 -7.17 -8.19 4.64
C ALA A 40 -6.52 -9.13 3.61
N THR A 41 -5.56 -8.64 2.84
CA THR A 41 -4.83 -9.42 1.84
C THR A 41 -4.00 -10.53 2.49
N VAL A 42 -3.29 -10.20 3.57
CA VAL A 42 -2.52 -11.17 4.36
C VAL A 42 -3.44 -12.24 4.97
N ILE A 43 -4.58 -11.84 5.53
CA ILE A 43 -5.55 -12.79 6.11
C ILE A 43 -6.09 -13.73 5.04
N ALA A 44 -6.50 -13.22 3.89
CA ALA A 44 -7.00 -14.03 2.77
C ALA A 44 -5.94 -15.02 2.27
N PHE A 45 -4.68 -14.58 2.17
CA PHE A 45 -3.56 -15.45 1.81
C PHE A 45 -3.36 -16.59 2.81
N LEU A 46 -3.37 -16.28 4.11
CA LEU A 46 -3.24 -17.28 5.17
C LEU A 46 -4.43 -18.25 5.21
N GLN A 47 -5.65 -17.77 4.94
CA GLN A 47 -6.83 -18.61 4.80
C GLN A 47 -6.67 -19.59 3.63
N GLY A 48 -6.20 -19.13 2.46
CA GLY A 48 -5.94 -20.00 1.32
C GLY A 48 -4.91 -21.10 1.63
N ILE A 49 -3.84 -20.77 2.35
CA ILE A 49 -2.86 -21.77 2.81
C ILE A 49 -3.50 -22.76 3.79
N ASN A 50 -4.27 -22.27 4.76
CA ASN A 50 -4.92 -23.12 5.77
C ASN A 50 -5.89 -24.11 5.13
N GLU A 51 -6.66 -23.68 4.13
CA GLU A 51 -7.55 -24.55 3.37
C GLU A 51 -6.78 -25.58 2.55
N ALA A 52 -5.69 -25.17 1.89
CA ALA A 52 -4.82 -26.08 1.15
C ALA A 52 -4.23 -27.17 2.07
N ILE A 53 -3.77 -26.81 3.27
CA ILE A 53 -3.24 -27.77 4.24
C ILE A 53 -4.34 -28.72 4.75
N LYS A 54 -5.53 -28.21 5.06
CA LYS A 54 -6.67 -29.04 5.50
C LYS A 54 -7.16 -30.03 4.44
N SER A 55 -6.88 -29.75 3.16
CA SER A 55 -7.27 -30.62 2.05
C SER A 55 -6.32 -31.80 1.79
N ILE A 56 -5.26 -31.92 2.59
CA ILE A 56 -4.27 -33.02 2.59
C ILE A 56 -4.57 -33.93 3.77
#